data_AF-A0A563C6P9-F1
#
_entry.id   AF-A0A563C6P9-F1
#
_cell.length_a   1.000
_cell.length_b   1.000
_cell.length_c   1.000
_cell.angle_alpha   90.00
_cell.angle_beta   90.00
_cell.angle_gamma   90.00
#
_symmetry.space_group_name_H-M   'P 1'
#
loop_
_entity.id
_entity.type
_entity.pdbx_description
1 polymer ?
#
loop_
_entity_poly.entity_id
_entity_poly.type
_entity_poly.pdbx_seq_one_letter_code
_entity_poly.pdbx_strand_id
1 'polypeptide(L)'
;MGKNARQSGAVSLFAVIFGAMLLTIVTIGFIKLMIMDQRQSSNNDLSQSAYDAALAGVEDAKRVVRAAQTGNIQAAGVLNGPINCNMVAASGVVGGSSSGETIIKTGTDAGKKFDQAYTCVKITMKSQDFIYKSIEEKSQIVPLRATGSFNKISIEWYRRDDESNLNGANAANTEISTSGDLPTKNNWNANSPQLMRVQLINPGSTFNLAALDSTGVTSFLRPNVLRSDVASQNGTAVSGKISDHPRATDGNEHNNGTSVVSCSKTFKFSGEYSCKAVIDVDEIPAGSETALLRLLPIYKGGSVKISLQKTDGTIVNFDGVQPIVDSTGRASDLFRRVEARLQIGDDFAYPNNAVELKNSLCKDFSVSGGGSATAGRCKP
;
A
#
# COMPACT_ATOMS: atom_id res chain seq x y z
N MET A 1 72.54 3.90 63.84
CA MET A 1 71.92 4.39 62.58
C MET A 1 71.80 3.22 61.63
N GLY A 2 70.74 2.42 61.77
CA GLY A 2 70.64 1.11 61.11
C GLY A 2 69.28 0.89 60.47
N LYS A 3 69.32 0.23 59.31
CA LYS A 3 68.23 -0.39 58.55
C LYS A 3 67.17 0.54 57.94
N ASN A 4 67.41 1.07 56.74
CA ASN A 4 66.35 1.51 55.82
C ASN A 4 66.69 1.36 54.31
N ALA A 5 67.76 0.64 53.94
CA ALA A 5 68.22 0.56 52.54
C ALA A 5 67.75 -0.69 51.76
N ARG A 6 66.90 -1.56 52.33
CA ARG A 6 66.41 -2.80 51.67
C ARG A 6 64.90 -2.86 51.38
N GLN A 7 64.14 -1.81 51.71
CA GLN A 7 62.68 -1.80 51.51
C GLN A 7 62.22 -1.16 50.19
N SER A 8 63.04 -0.33 49.51
CA SER A 8 62.62 0.32 48.25
C SER A 8 62.54 -0.64 47.06
N GLY A 9 63.38 -1.67 47.01
CA GLY A 9 63.36 -2.68 45.93
C GLY A 9 62.11 -3.57 45.93
N ALA A 10 61.59 -3.90 47.11
CA ALA A 10 60.37 -4.71 47.24
C ALA A 10 59.12 -3.92 46.84
N VAL A 11 59.03 -2.63 47.20
CA VAL A 11 57.90 -1.74 46.83
C VAL A 11 57.84 -1.54 45.31
N SER A 12 58.99 -1.39 44.65
CA SER A 12 59.07 -1.30 43.18
C SER A 12 58.56 -2.58 42.49
N LEU A 13 58.90 -3.76 43.02
CA LEU A 13 58.44 -5.04 42.47
C LEU A 13 56.92 -5.22 42.61
N PHE A 14 56.33 -4.84 43.75
CA PHE A 14 54.88 -4.87 43.92
C PHE A 14 54.14 -3.89 43.01
N ALA A 15 54.67 -2.67 42.85
CA ALA A 15 54.07 -1.67 41.96
C ALA A 15 54.09 -2.14 40.50
N VAL A 16 55.17 -2.78 40.04
CA VAL A 16 55.25 -3.37 38.69
C VAL A 16 54.30 -4.54 38.52
N ILE A 17 54.18 -5.45 39.51
CA ILE A 17 53.25 -6.58 39.43
C ILE A 17 51.80 -6.11 39.41
N PHE A 18 51.42 -5.17 40.28
CA PHE A 18 50.07 -4.61 40.28
C PHE A 18 49.78 -3.80 39.01
N GLY A 19 50.75 -3.02 38.52
CA GLY A 19 50.64 -2.31 37.25
C GLY A 19 50.48 -3.26 36.06
N ALA A 20 51.26 -4.35 36.03
CA ALA A 20 51.14 -5.39 35.02
C ALA A 20 49.80 -6.11 35.09
N MET A 21 49.32 -6.48 36.29
CA MET A 21 47.99 -7.08 36.47
C MET A 21 46.87 -6.14 35.99
N LEU A 22 46.92 -4.87 36.37
CA LEU A 22 45.90 -3.89 35.97
C LEU A 22 45.89 -3.71 34.45
N LEU A 23 47.06 -3.60 33.81
CA LEU A 23 47.17 -3.55 32.36
C LEU A 23 46.61 -4.81 31.69
N THR A 24 46.87 -6.01 32.22
CA THR A 24 46.31 -7.25 31.65
C THR A 24 44.78 -7.33 31.77
N ILE A 25 44.19 -6.84 32.86
CA ILE A 25 42.73 -6.82 33.03
C ILE A 25 42.10 -5.85 32.02
N VAL A 26 42.71 -4.67 31.85
CA VAL A 26 42.24 -3.67 30.90
C VAL A 26 42.35 -4.17 29.46
N THR A 27 43.46 -4.82 29.07
CA THR A 27 43.61 -5.37 27.72
C THR A 27 42.62 -6.49 27.44
N ILE A 28 42.37 -7.41 28.38
CA ILE A 28 41.34 -8.44 28.24
C ILE A 28 39.95 -7.81 28.14
N GLY A 29 39.69 -6.73 28.88
CA GLY A 29 38.46 -5.94 28.77
C GLY A 29 38.23 -5.39 27.37
N PHE A 30 39.25 -4.74 26.78
CA PHE A 30 39.17 -4.22 25.41
C PHE A 30 39.05 -5.33 24.36
N ILE A 31 39.75 -6.46 24.53
CA ILE A 31 39.62 -7.61 23.62
C ILE A 31 38.18 -8.16 23.65
N LYS A 32 37.55 -8.26 24.84
CA LYS A 32 36.16 -8.70 24.94
C LYS A 32 35.20 -7.74 24.23
N LEU A 33 35.36 -6.43 24.43
CA LEU A 33 34.55 -5.43 23.73
C LEU A 33 34.73 -5.50 22.22
N MET A 34 35.98 -5.59 21.75
CA MET A 34 36.29 -5.72 20.32
C MET A 34 35.65 -6.97 19.69
N ILE A 35 35.68 -8.12 20.38
CA ILE A 35 35.05 -9.36 19.89
C ILE A 35 33.52 -9.20 19.86
N MET A 36 32.93 -8.53 20.85
CA MET A 36 31.49 -8.26 20.87
C MET A 36 31.07 -7.35 19.70
N ASP A 37 31.80 -6.26 19.48
CA ASP A 37 31.54 -5.32 18.38
C ASP A 37 31.72 -6.01 17.02
N GLN A 38 32.75 -6.84 16.87
CA GLN A 38 32.97 -7.61 15.64
C GLN A 38 31.82 -8.58 15.36
N ARG A 39 31.31 -9.28 16.38
CA ARG A 39 30.14 -10.16 16.23
C ARG A 39 28.88 -9.37 15.89
N GLN A 40 28.66 -8.24 16.54
CA GLN A 40 27.51 -7.38 16.25
C GLN A 40 27.56 -6.83 14.82
N SER A 41 28.72 -6.35 14.36
CA SER A 41 28.92 -5.89 12.98
C SER A 41 28.68 -7.03 11.99
N SER A 42 29.30 -8.20 12.21
CA SER A 42 29.12 -9.35 11.33
C SER A 42 27.66 -9.82 11.26
N ASN A 43 26.95 -9.84 12.39
CA ASN A 43 25.54 -10.21 12.42
C ASN A 43 24.66 -9.18 11.70
N ASN A 44 25.00 -7.90 11.80
CA ASN A 44 24.30 -6.84 11.07
C ASN A 44 24.55 -6.95 9.55
N ASP A 45 25.78 -7.24 9.13
CA ASP A 45 26.14 -7.44 7.72
C ASP A 45 25.46 -8.68 7.12
N LEU A 46 25.44 -9.80 7.86
CA LEU A 46 24.69 -11.00 7.47
C LEU A 46 23.18 -10.71 7.40
N SER A 47 22.66 -9.89 8.31
CA SER A 47 21.25 -9.50 8.34
C SER A 47 20.85 -8.68 7.12
N GLN A 48 21.68 -7.71 6.72
CA GLN A 48 21.44 -6.93 5.52
C GLN A 48 21.57 -7.82 4.27
N SER A 49 22.59 -8.68 4.23
CA SER A 49 22.79 -9.64 3.14
C SER A 49 21.59 -10.58 2.94
N ALA A 50 21.04 -11.13 4.03
CA ALA A 50 19.86 -11.99 3.98
C ALA A 50 18.60 -11.21 3.54
N TYR A 51 18.49 -9.93 3.93
CA TYR A 51 17.40 -9.06 3.50
C TYR A 51 17.47 -8.76 2.00
N ASP A 52 18.65 -8.41 1.48
CA ASP A 52 18.88 -8.21 0.05
C ASP A 52 18.59 -9.48 -0.75
N ALA A 53 18.93 -10.64 -0.17
CA ALA A 53 18.60 -11.91 -0.78
C ALA A 53 17.09 -12.18 -0.88
N ALA A 54 16.33 -11.82 0.17
CA ALA A 54 14.88 -11.90 0.15
C ALA A 54 14.28 -10.96 -0.92
N LEU A 55 14.82 -9.74 -1.07
CA LEU A 55 14.40 -8.80 -2.11
C LEU A 55 14.65 -9.33 -3.52
N ALA A 56 15.79 -10.00 -3.75
CA ALA A 56 16.05 -10.66 -5.03
C ALA A 56 14.98 -11.71 -5.37
N GLY A 57 14.51 -12.47 -4.38
CA GLY A 57 13.38 -13.40 -4.55
C GLY A 57 12.07 -12.71 -4.94
N VAL A 58 11.82 -11.49 -4.44
CA VAL A 58 10.66 -10.67 -4.84
C VAL A 58 10.80 -10.21 -6.30
N GLU A 59 11.99 -9.80 -6.73
CA GLU A 59 12.23 -9.41 -8.13
C GLU A 59 12.07 -10.59 -9.09
N ASP A 60 12.51 -11.79 -8.71
CA ASP A 60 12.29 -12.99 -9.50
C ASP A 60 10.80 -13.37 -9.53
N ALA A 61 10.05 -13.21 -8.43
CA ALA A 61 8.60 -13.38 -8.43
C ALA A 61 7.90 -12.43 -9.41
N LYS A 62 8.34 -11.17 -9.52
CA LYS A 62 7.81 -10.24 -10.53
C LYS A 62 8.02 -10.77 -11.95
N ARG A 63 9.18 -11.36 -12.24
CA ARG A 63 9.45 -11.98 -13.55
C ARG A 63 8.50 -13.14 -13.82
N VAL A 64 8.21 -13.97 -12.82
CA VAL A 64 7.23 -15.07 -12.95
C VAL A 64 5.83 -14.55 -13.26
N VAL A 65 5.36 -13.56 -12.50
CA VAL A 65 4.04 -12.93 -12.71
C VAL A 65 3.96 -12.31 -14.10
N ARG A 66 5.01 -11.59 -14.53
CA ARG A 66 5.07 -11.01 -15.88
C ARG A 66 5.10 -12.09 -16.97
N ALA A 67 5.86 -13.16 -16.79
CA ALA A 67 5.92 -14.25 -17.76
C ALA A 67 4.56 -14.94 -17.93
N ALA A 68 3.82 -15.14 -16.84
CA ALA A 68 2.46 -15.67 -16.88
C ALA A 68 1.51 -14.73 -17.66
N GLN A 69 1.63 -13.42 -17.48
CA GLN A 69 0.85 -12.42 -18.23
C GLN A 69 1.19 -12.39 -19.72
N THR A 70 2.45 -12.63 -20.08
CA THR A 70 2.89 -12.73 -21.48
C THR A 70 2.58 -14.08 -22.13
N GLY A 71 1.84 -14.98 -21.45
CA GLY A 71 1.37 -16.25 -22.01
C GLY A 71 2.22 -17.48 -21.69
N ASN A 72 3.16 -17.42 -20.74
CA ASN A 72 3.90 -18.61 -20.30
C ASN A 72 2.99 -19.52 -19.46
N ILE A 73 2.61 -20.66 -20.05
CA ILE A 73 1.67 -21.64 -19.46
C ILE A 73 2.21 -22.26 -18.17
N GLN A 74 3.53 -22.51 -18.08
CA GLN A 74 4.14 -23.10 -16.89
C GLN A 74 4.08 -22.12 -15.71
N ALA A 75 4.47 -20.87 -15.94
CA ALA A 75 4.38 -19.82 -14.93
C ALA A 75 2.93 -19.59 -14.48
N ALA A 76 1.97 -19.54 -15.41
CA ALA A 76 0.55 -19.42 -15.08
C ALA A 76 0.03 -20.61 -14.29
N GLY A 77 0.43 -21.83 -14.64
CA GLY A 77 0.06 -23.06 -13.93
C GLY A 77 0.56 -23.07 -12.49
N VAL A 78 1.78 -22.60 -12.24
CA VAL A 78 2.35 -22.49 -10.89
C VAL A 78 1.59 -21.45 -10.05
N LEU A 79 1.27 -20.29 -10.63
CA LEU A 79 0.55 -19.21 -9.92
C LEU A 79 -0.91 -19.58 -9.58
N ASN A 80 -1.54 -20.42 -10.40
CA ASN A 80 -2.90 -20.93 -10.17
C ASN A 80 -2.93 -22.19 -9.28
N GLY A 81 -1.78 -22.83 -9.08
CA GLY A 81 -1.62 -24.04 -8.30
C GLY A 81 -1.52 -23.79 -6.78
N PRO A 82 -1.19 -24.84 -6.00
CA PRO A 82 -0.95 -24.71 -4.57
C PRO A 82 0.28 -23.84 -4.30
N ILE A 83 0.20 -23.02 -3.24
CA ILE A 83 1.28 -22.12 -2.83
C ILE A 83 2.41 -22.96 -2.22
N ASN A 84 3.59 -22.88 -2.82
CA ASN A 84 4.79 -23.60 -2.40
C ASN A 84 6.00 -22.65 -2.33
N CYS A 85 7.04 -23.05 -1.61
CA CYS A 85 8.27 -22.25 -1.50
C CYS A 85 9.09 -22.18 -2.80
N ASN A 86 8.91 -23.14 -3.70
CA ASN A 86 9.71 -23.29 -4.92
C ASN A 86 8.99 -22.72 -6.16
N MET A 87 8.02 -21.81 -6.00
CA MET A 87 7.21 -21.30 -7.12
C MET A 87 8.06 -20.63 -8.22
N VAL A 88 9.15 -19.94 -7.84
CA VAL A 88 10.06 -19.35 -8.82
C VAL A 88 10.78 -20.42 -9.65
N ALA A 89 11.34 -21.45 -9.00
CA ALA A 89 12.02 -22.54 -9.70
C ALA A 89 11.03 -23.38 -10.54
N ALA A 90 9.85 -23.67 -9.98
CA ALA A 90 8.79 -24.43 -10.66
C ALA A 90 8.25 -23.71 -11.91
N SER A 91 8.32 -22.38 -11.96
CA SER A 91 7.86 -21.60 -13.12
C SER A 91 8.73 -21.77 -14.37
N GLY A 92 9.99 -22.22 -14.21
CA GLY A 92 10.97 -22.31 -15.29
C GLY A 92 11.44 -20.96 -15.86
N VAL A 93 10.99 -19.82 -15.29
CA VAL A 93 11.33 -18.47 -15.77
C VAL A 93 12.73 -18.03 -15.34
N VAL A 94 13.14 -18.49 -14.16
CA VAL A 94 14.48 -18.24 -13.61
C VAL A 94 15.18 -19.60 -13.52
N GLY A 95 16.40 -19.68 -14.04
CA GLY A 95 17.24 -20.89 -13.99
C GLY A 95 17.71 -21.17 -12.57
N GLY A 96 16.82 -21.72 -11.74
CA GLY A 96 17.09 -22.16 -10.38
C GLY A 96 17.13 -23.69 -10.31
N SER A 97 18.02 -24.21 -9.47
CA SER A 97 18.08 -25.64 -9.13
C SER A 97 16.75 -26.11 -8.53
N SER A 98 16.32 -27.31 -8.89
CA SER A 98 15.15 -28.00 -8.32
C SER A 98 15.24 -28.28 -6.81
N SER A 99 16.35 -27.90 -6.16
CA SER A 99 16.66 -28.15 -4.75
C SER A 99 16.14 -27.10 -3.76
N GLY A 100 15.29 -26.17 -4.20
CA GLY A 100 14.59 -25.23 -3.30
C GLY A 100 15.41 -24.02 -2.86
N GLU A 101 16.65 -23.88 -3.32
CA GLU A 101 17.48 -22.72 -3.04
C GLU A 101 18.04 -22.12 -4.33
N THR A 102 17.94 -20.80 -4.46
CA THR A 102 18.55 -20.05 -5.55
C THR A 102 19.65 -19.15 -5.02
N ILE A 103 20.90 -19.54 -5.30
CA ILE A 103 22.08 -18.73 -4.98
C ILE A 103 22.08 -17.49 -5.86
N ILE A 104 22.27 -16.34 -5.24
CA ILE A 104 22.32 -15.06 -5.96
C ILE A 104 23.67 -14.97 -6.66
N LYS A 105 23.63 -14.77 -7.98
CA LYS A 105 24.82 -14.51 -8.79
C LYS A 105 24.85 -13.03 -9.15
N THR A 106 25.66 -12.26 -8.45
CA THR A 106 26.14 -10.98 -8.98
C THR A 106 27.00 -11.24 -10.21
N GLY A 107 27.14 -10.28 -11.13
CA GLY A 107 27.90 -10.46 -12.39
C GLY A 107 29.37 -10.87 -12.24
N THR A 108 29.89 -10.80 -11.01
CA THR A 108 31.09 -11.50 -10.55
C THR A 108 30.64 -12.59 -9.58
N ASP A 109 31.26 -13.78 -9.58
CA ASP A 109 30.97 -14.93 -8.69
C ASP A 109 30.98 -14.63 -7.16
N ALA A 110 31.04 -13.36 -6.74
CA ALA A 110 30.96 -12.85 -5.38
C ALA A 110 29.76 -13.37 -4.57
N GLY A 111 28.59 -13.58 -5.17
CA GLY A 111 27.44 -14.17 -4.45
C GLY A 111 27.69 -15.60 -3.92
N LYS A 112 28.56 -16.38 -4.58
CA LYS A 112 29.05 -17.67 -4.04
C LYS A 112 29.99 -17.50 -2.85
N LYS A 113 30.68 -16.36 -2.76
CA LYS A 113 31.66 -16.07 -1.70
C LYS A 113 30.98 -15.71 -0.37
N PHE A 114 29.75 -15.22 -0.43
CA PHE A 114 28.97 -14.79 0.74
C PHE A 114 27.80 -15.73 1.08
N ASP A 115 27.67 -16.86 0.37
CA ASP A 115 26.62 -17.86 0.58
C ASP A 115 25.22 -17.23 0.72
N GLN A 116 24.91 -16.32 -0.22
CA GLN A 116 23.66 -15.57 -0.25
C GLN A 116 22.68 -16.26 -1.20
N ALA A 117 21.49 -16.56 -0.68
CA ALA A 117 20.46 -17.23 -1.45
C ALA A 117 19.07 -16.88 -0.93
N TYR A 118 18.06 -16.98 -1.76
CA TYR A 118 16.69 -17.11 -1.28
C TYR A 118 16.25 -18.57 -1.31
N THR A 119 15.53 -18.97 -0.27
CA THR A 119 15.19 -20.37 0.03
C THR A 119 13.70 -20.66 -0.08
N CYS A 120 12.86 -19.63 -0.02
CA CYS A 120 11.42 -19.79 -0.15
C CYS A 120 10.82 -18.54 -0.75
N VAL A 121 10.15 -18.67 -1.88
CA VAL A 121 9.36 -17.59 -2.50
C VAL A 121 7.96 -18.13 -2.76
N LYS A 122 6.98 -17.57 -2.05
CA LYS A 122 5.55 -17.86 -2.20
C LYS A 122 4.89 -16.68 -2.90
N ILE A 123 4.09 -16.97 -3.93
CA ILE A 123 3.36 -15.96 -4.70
C ILE A 123 1.88 -16.25 -4.57
N THR A 124 1.14 -15.29 -4.00
CA THR A 124 -0.31 -15.38 -3.81
C THR A 124 -0.97 -14.38 -4.75
N MET A 125 -1.59 -14.87 -5.83
CA MET A 125 -2.31 -14.01 -6.78
C MET A 125 -3.60 -13.42 -6.22
N LYS A 126 -4.16 -14.06 -5.19
CA LYS A 126 -5.44 -13.70 -4.58
C LYS A 126 -5.21 -12.85 -3.32
N SER A 127 -5.62 -11.60 -3.32
CA SER A 127 -5.50 -10.70 -2.15
C SER A 127 -6.87 -10.33 -1.60
N GLN A 128 -6.99 -10.23 -0.27
CA GLN A 128 -8.24 -9.80 0.38
C GLN A 128 -8.50 -8.30 0.20
N ASP A 129 -7.43 -7.54 0.01
CA ASP A 129 -7.46 -6.09 -0.12
C ASP A 129 -6.46 -5.58 -1.16
N PHE A 130 -6.72 -4.37 -1.62
CA PHE A 130 -5.82 -3.56 -2.42
C PHE A 130 -5.40 -2.36 -1.59
N ILE A 131 -4.11 -2.23 -1.32
CA ILE A 131 -3.56 -1.11 -0.52
C ILE A 131 -2.61 -0.27 -1.36
N TYR A 132 -2.68 1.05 -1.21
CA TYR A 132 -1.71 1.94 -1.86
C TYR A 132 -1.59 3.27 -1.11
N LYS A 133 -0.47 3.96 -1.36
CA LYS A 133 -0.28 5.34 -0.91
C LYS A 133 -0.74 6.28 -2.03
N SER A 134 -1.85 6.96 -1.80
CA SER A 134 -2.41 7.93 -2.72
C SER A 134 -1.62 9.24 -2.67
N ILE A 135 -1.50 9.91 -3.81
CA ILE A 135 -0.82 11.20 -3.97
C ILE A 135 -1.89 12.22 -4.35
N GLU A 136 -1.81 13.42 -3.77
CA GLU A 136 -2.73 14.52 -4.08
C GLU A 136 -2.87 14.74 -5.58
N GLU A 137 -4.11 14.90 -6.07
CA GLU A 137 -4.44 15.12 -7.47
C GLU A 137 -3.85 14.06 -8.43
N LYS A 138 -3.56 12.84 -7.95
CA LYS A 138 -3.16 11.71 -8.82
C LYS A 138 -4.22 10.63 -8.80
N SER A 139 -4.87 10.39 -9.94
CA SER A 139 -5.85 9.31 -10.03
C SER A 139 -5.18 7.94 -10.06
N GLN A 140 -5.75 6.99 -9.30
CA GLN A 140 -5.39 5.59 -9.32
C GLN A 140 -6.55 4.78 -9.88
N ILE A 141 -6.28 3.93 -10.86
CA ILE A 141 -7.25 2.98 -11.40
C ILE A 141 -6.97 1.60 -10.79
N VAL A 142 -8.03 0.96 -10.30
CA VAL A 142 -8.00 -0.35 -9.69
C VAL A 142 -8.98 -1.24 -10.45
N PRO A 143 -8.48 -2.25 -11.19
CA PRO A 143 -9.33 -3.27 -11.76
C PRO A 143 -10.09 -4.03 -10.67
N LEU A 144 -11.40 -4.19 -10.81
CA LEU A 144 -12.24 -4.88 -9.85
C LEU A 144 -12.38 -6.37 -10.18
N ARG A 145 -11.26 -7.01 -10.56
CA ARG A 145 -11.21 -8.44 -10.85
C ARG A 145 -11.21 -9.22 -9.55
N ALA A 146 -12.25 -10.03 -9.35
CA ALA A 146 -12.50 -10.75 -8.12
C ALA A 146 -12.67 -12.26 -8.37
N THR A 147 -12.36 -13.06 -7.34
CA THR A 147 -12.53 -14.52 -7.35
C THR A 147 -13.99 -14.98 -7.30
N GLY A 148 -14.91 -14.10 -6.90
CA GLY A 148 -16.35 -14.36 -6.82
C GLY A 148 -17.14 -13.10 -7.17
N SER A 149 -18.46 -13.21 -7.32
CA SER A 149 -19.32 -12.04 -7.50
C SER A 149 -19.39 -11.21 -6.21
N PHE A 150 -19.56 -9.90 -6.37
CA PHE A 150 -19.63 -8.95 -5.26
C PHE A 150 -20.57 -7.79 -5.62
N ASN A 151 -21.07 -7.11 -4.58
CA ASN A 151 -21.95 -5.95 -4.75
C ASN A 151 -21.68 -4.82 -3.74
N LYS A 152 -20.63 -4.95 -2.92
CA LYS A 152 -20.17 -3.91 -2.01
C LYS A 152 -18.69 -3.67 -2.20
N ILE A 153 -18.32 -2.40 -2.35
CA ILE A 153 -16.92 -1.95 -2.42
C ILE A 153 -16.65 -1.13 -1.16
N SER A 154 -15.82 -1.66 -0.26
CA SER A 154 -15.43 -0.96 0.96
C SER A 154 -14.10 -0.26 0.75
N ILE A 155 -14.10 1.06 0.93
CA ILE A 155 -12.94 1.92 0.83
C ILE A 155 -12.65 2.46 2.23
N GLU A 156 -11.48 2.14 2.75
CA GLU A 156 -10.95 2.61 4.02
C GLU A 156 -9.74 3.52 3.74
N TRP A 157 -9.67 4.68 4.38
CA TRP A 157 -8.57 5.60 4.15
C TRP A 157 -8.23 6.42 5.38
N TYR A 158 -7.07 7.07 5.33
CA TYR A 158 -6.47 7.87 6.39
C TYR A 158 -6.02 7.03 7.59
N ARG A 159 -4.74 6.63 7.56
CA ARG A 159 -4.07 5.93 8.66
C ARG A 159 -3.43 6.93 9.61
N ARG A 160 -3.05 6.45 10.80
CA ARG A 160 -2.27 7.23 11.77
C ARG A 160 -0.99 7.80 11.18
N ASP A 161 -0.31 7.05 10.31
CA ASP A 161 0.92 7.50 9.65
C ASP A 161 0.69 8.67 8.67
N ASP A 162 -0.57 9.02 8.38
CA ASP A 162 -0.94 10.19 7.57
C ASP A 162 -1.10 11.47 8.42
N GLU A 163 -1.02 11.37 9.75
CA GLU A 163 -1.05 12.51 10.67
C GLU A 163 0.32 13.20 10.75
N SER A 164 0.31 14.53 10.87
CA SER A 164 1.56 15.27 11.12
C SER A 164 2.06 15.11 12.56
N ASN A 165 1.16 14.80 13.50
CA ASN A 165 1.49 14.57 14.91
C ASN A 165 1.34 13.09 15.27
N LEU A 166 2.40 12.30 15.04
CA LEU A 166 2.44 10.87 15.35
C LEU A 166 2.32 10.56 16.86
N ASN A 167 2.56 11.55 17.73
CA ASN A 167 2.43 11.40 19.19
C ASN A 167 0.97 11.51 19.66
N GLY A 168 0.06 11.96 18.80
CA GLY A 168 -1.37 12.02 19.08
C GLY A 168 -2.00 10.62 19.09
N ALA A 169 -2.77 10.30 20.13
CA ALA A 169 -3.50 9.03 20.19
C ALA A 169 -4.67 8.95 19.19
N ASN A 170 -5.18 10.10 18.73
CA ASN A 170 -6.45 10.27 18.02
C ASN A 170 -6.28 11.13 16.77
N ALA A 171 -7.14 10.92 15.77
CA ALA A 171 -7.25 11.79 14.62
C ALA A 171 -7.72 13.20 15.01
N ALA A 172 -7.28 14.21 14.25
CA ALA A 172 -7.75 15.58 14.48
C ALA A 172 -9.23 15.72 14.10
N ASN A 173 -10.02 16.42 14.93
CA ASN A 173 -11.42 16.66 14.62
C ASN A 173 -11.54 17.53 13.36
N THR A 174 -12.46 17.18 12.47
CA THR A 174 -12.71 17.91 11.20
C THR A 174 -14.18 18.19 10.98
N GLU A 175 -14.96 18.37 12.05
CA GLU A 175 -16.37 18.73 11.98
C GLU A 175 -16.54 20.09 11.27
N ILE A 176 -16.63 20.07 9.95
CA ILE A 176 -17.05 21.18 9.10
C ILE A 176 -18.54 20.99 8.83
N SER A 177 -19.28 22.10 8.68
CA SER A 177 -20.70 22.16 8.31
C SER A 177 -21.19 20.93 7.52
N THR A 178 -22.30 20.34 7.97
CA THR A 178 -22.98 19.21 7.31
C THR A 178 -23.64 19.59 5.99
N SER A 179 -23.56 20.86 5.58
CA SER A 179 -24.07 21.36 4.29
C SER A 179 -23.39 20.78 3.05
N GLY A 180 -22.28 20.03 3.22
CA GLY A 180 -21.56 19.41 2.11
C GLY A 180 -20.64 20.37 1.35
N ASP A 181 -20.50 21.61 1.81
CA ASP A 181 -19.64 22.62 1.21
C ASP A 181 -18.16 22.21 1.27
N LEU A 182 -17.47 22.43 0.16
CA LEU A 182 -16.05 22.18 0.03
C LEU A 182 -15.28 23.48 0.34
N PRO A 183 -14.48 23.50 1.41
CA PRO A 183 -13.69 24.69 1.74
C PRO A 183 -12.58 24.90 0.71
N THR A 184 -11.99 26.10 0.68
CA THR A 184 -10.79 26.33 -0.13
C THR A 184 -9.63 25.45 0.36
N LYS A 185 -8.66 25.16 -0.51
CA LYS A 185 -7.50 24.32 -0.15
C LYS A 185 -6.75 24.81 1.09
N ASN A 186 -6.61 26.13 1.25
CA ASN A 186 -5.94 26.72 2.42
C ASN A 186 -6.67 26.45 3.75
N ASN A 187 -7.96 26.16 3.68
CA ASN A 187 -8.79 25.82 4.83
C ASN A 187 -8.89 24.31 5.07
N TRP A 188 -8.29 23.47 4.21
CA TRP A 188 -8.18 22.03 4.44
C TRP A 188 -6.99 21.75 5.35
N ASN A 189 -7.24 21.30 6.58
CA ASN A 189 -6.21 21.08 7.57
C ASN A 189 -5.27 19.94 7.14
N ALA A 190 -3.96 20.06 7.42
CA ALA A 190 -2.98 19.01 7.17
C ALA A 190 -3.33 17.67 7.87
N ASN A 191 -4.04 17.73 8.99
CA ASN A 191 -4.56 16.58 9.74
C ASN A 191 -6.03 16.28 9.40
N SER A 192 -6.52 16.77 8.26
CA SER A 192 -7.78 16.30 7.71
C SER A 192 -7.55 15.09 6.80
N PRO A 193 -8.44 14.09 6.84
CA PRO A 193 -8.43 13.02 5.85
C PRO A 193 -8.60 13.61 4.44
N GLN A 194 -8.19 12.86 3.43
CA GLN A 194 -8.37 13.25 2.02
C GLN A 194 -9.84 13.23 1.59
N LEU A 195 -10.24 14.22 0.79
CA LEU A 195 -11.47 14.16 -0.01
C LEU A 195 -11.23 13.22 -1.18
N MET A 196 -12.05 12.17 -1.31
CA MET A 196 -11.91 11.17 -2.37
C MET A 196 -13.01 11.34 -3.41
N ARG A 197 -12.64 11.61 -4.66
CA ARG A 197 -13.53 11.39 -5.80
C ARG A 197 -13.40 9.93 -6.24
N VAL A 198 -14.47 9.17 -6.08
CA VAL A 198 -14.53 7.76 -6.45
C VAL A 198 -15.45 7.63 -7.65
N GLN A 199 -14.96 6.99 -8.70
CA GLN A 199 -15.69 6.75 -9.92
C GLN A 199 -15.70 5.25 -10.22
N LEU A 200 -16.89 4.66 -10.27
CA LEU A 200 -17.11 3.32 -10.74
C LEU A 200 -17.32 3.35 -12.26
N ILE A 201 -16.60 2.49 -12.98
CA ILE A 201 -16.70 2.34 -14.41
C ILE A 201 -17.02 0.87 -14.67
N ASN A 202 -18.27 0.57 -15.02
CA ASN A 202 -18.71 -0.81 -15.25
C ASN A 202 -19.61 -0.89 -16.48
N PRO A 203 -19.06 -0.93 -17.71
CA PRO A 203 -19.88 -1.00 -18.93
C PRO A 203 -20.63 -2.34 -19.10
N GLY A 204 -20.47 -3.30 -18.16
CA GLY A 204 -20.99 -4.65 -18.29
C GLY A 204 -20.06 -5.54 -19.13
N SER A 205 -20.63 -6.55 -19.80
CA SER A 205 -19.86 -7.55 -20.57
C SER A 205 -19.24 -7.00 -21.86
N THR A 206 -19.73 -5.88 -22.39
CA THR A 206 -19.22 -5.25 -23.62
C THR A 206 -18.95 -3.77 -23.38
N PHE A 207 -17.80 -3.28 -23.82
CA PHE A 207 -17.46 -1.86 -23.68
C PHE A 207 -18.25 -1.02 -24.70
N ASN A 208 -19.41 -0.50 -24.29
CA ASN A 208 -20.22 0.43 -25.07
C ASN A 208 -20.34 1.78 -24.33
N LEU A 209 -20.12 2.89 -25.04
CA LEU A 209 -20.21 4.24 -24.50
C LEU A 209 -21.62 4.54 -23.95
N ALA A 210 -22.67 4.07 -24.62
CA ALA A 210 -24.05 4.24 -24.14
C ALA A 210 -24.31 3.46 -22.83
N ALA A 211 -23.63 2.33 -22.62
CA ALA A 211 -23.74 1.57 -21.39
C ALA A 211 -23.09 2.30 -20.21
N LEU A 212 -21.96 2.98 -20.45
CA LEU A 212 -21.26 3.78 -19.43
C LEU A 212 -22.12 4.91 -18.85
N ASP A 213 -23.03 5.46 -19.66
CA ASP A 213 -23.95 6.51 -19.19
C ASP A 213 -25.00 5.97 -18.22
N SER A 214 -25.35 4.68 -18.35
CA SER A 214 -26.31 4.00 -17.48
C SER A 214 -25.69 3.26 -16.29
N THR A 215 -24.37 3.05 -16.26
CA THR A 215 -23.73 2.22 -15.23
C THR A 215 -22.59 2.90 -14.47
N GLY A 216 -22.02 3.98 -15.00
CA GLY A 216 -20.87 4.62 -14.40
C GLY A 216 -21.26 5.68 -13.37
N VAL A 217 -20.94 5.45 -12.09
CA VAL A 217 -21.28 6.34 -10.98
C VAL A 217 -20.06 7.10 -10.49
N THR A 218 -20.22 8.37 -10.10
CA THR A 218 -19.16 9.19 -9.47
C THR A 218 -19.68 9.77 -8.17
N SER A 219 -18.98 9.50 -7.08
CA SER A 219 -19.31 9.99 -5.74
C SER A 219 -18.13 10.73 -5.14
N PHE A 220 -18.40 11.82 -4.43
CA PHE A 220 -17.39 12.59 -3.69
C PHE A 220 -17.50 12.28 -2.20
N LEU A 221 -16.54 11.53 -1.66
CA LEU A 221 -16.51 11.12 -0.27
C LEU A 221 -15.82 12.20 0.58
N ARG A 222 -16.63 13.02 1.25
CA ARG A 222 -16.18 14.10 2.13
C ARG A 222 -16.00 13.58 3.56
N PRO A 223 -14.77 13.47 4.06
CA PRO A 223 -14.53 12.98 5.41
C PRO A 223 -15.03 13.96 6.48
N ASN A 224 -15.54 13.41 7.58
CA ASN A 224 -15.95 14.15 8.76
C ASN A 224 -15.49 13.38 10.02
N VAL A 225 -14.34 13.78 10.58
CA VAL A 225 -13.83 13.24 11.84
C VAL A 225 -14.54 13.91 13.00
N LEU A 226 -15.39 13.13 13.66
CA LEU A 226 -16.23 13.58 14.77
C LEU A 226 -15.42 13.77 16.06
N ARG A 227 -15.91 14.65 16.95
CA ARG A 227 -15.31 14.91 18.26
C ARG A 227 -15.40 13.69 19.17
N SER A 228 -16.55 13.02 19.14
CA SER A 228 -16.77 11.69 19.69
C SER A 228 -16.53 10.65 18.61
N ASP A 229 -16.08 9.47 19.03
CA ASP A 229 -15.77 8.42 18.07
C ASP A 229 -17.03 7.74 17.50
N VAL A 230 -16.92 7.15 16.32
CA VAL A 230 -18.03 6.40 15.70
C VAL A 230 -18.36 5.15 16.52
N ALA A 231 -19.67 4.88 16.66
CA ALA A 231 -20.17 3.72 17.40
C ALA A 231 -20.14 2.41 16.57
N SER A 232 -20.34 2.52 15.25
CA SER A 232 -20.42 1.38 14.33
C SER A 232 -19.12 1.20 13.54
N GLN A 233 -18.75 -0.06 13.26
CA GLN A 233 -17.63 -0.42 12.38
C GLN A 233 -18.03 -0.61 10.91
N ASN A 234 -19.33 -0.46 10.59
CA ASN A 234 -19.82 -0.67 9.23
C ASN A 234 -19.36 0.44 8.26
N GLY A 235 -18.99 1.61 8.79
CA GLY A 235 -18.66 2.78 7.98
C GLY A 235 -19.91 3.48 7.44
N THR A 236 -19.71 4.43 6.54
CA THR A 236 -20.80 5.17 5.89
C THR A 236 -21.25 4.43 4.63
N ALA A 237 -22.54 4.10 4.53
CA ALA A 237 -23.11 3.55 3.31
C ALA A 237 -23.27 4.66 2.26
N VAL A 238 -22.83 4.38 1.04
CA VAL A 238 -22.93 5.29 -0.12
C VAL A 238 -23.58 4.51 -1.25
N SER A 239 -24.56 5.10 -1.92
CA SER A 239 -25.12 4.45 -3.10
C SER A 239 -24.16 4.57 -4.27
N GLY A 240 -23.85 3.44 -4.90
CA GLY A 240 -23.15 3.34 -6.17
C GLY A 240 -24.08 3.04 -7.33
N LYS A 241 -25.39 3.30 -7.18
CA LYS A 241 -26.41 3.05 -8.20
C LYS A 241 -26.71 4.30 -9.01
N ILE A 242 -26.92 4.11 -10.31
CA ILE A 242 -27.20 5.22 -11.24
C ILE A 242 -28.51 5.95 -10.90
N SER A 243 -29.48 5.27 -10.29
CA SER A 243 -30.75 5.88 -9.88
C SER A 243 -30.57 7.01 -8.87
N ASP A 244 -29.54 6.91 -8.04
CA ASP A 244 -29.30 7.83 -6.92
C ASP A 244 -28.26 8.89 -7.30
N HIS A 245 -27.43 8.60 -8.31
CA HIS A 245 -26.42 9.49 -8.88
C HIS A 245 -26.51 9.53 -10.42
N PRO A 246 -27.63 10.00 -10.98
CA PRO A 246 -27.83 10.04 -12.43
C PRO A 246 -26.81 10.96 -13.10
N ARG A 247 -26.33 10.55 -14.27
CA ARG A 247 -25.52 11.43 -15.13
C ARG A 247 -26.45 12.39 -15.86
N ALA A 248 -26.00 13.64 -16.01
CA ALA A 248 -26.68 14.68 -16.79
C ALA A 248 -26.60 14.45 -18.31
N THR A 249 -27.12 13.31 -18.76
CA THR A 249 -27.17 12.86 -20.16
C THR A 249 -28.57 13.00 -20.75
N ASP A 250 -29.58 13.16 -19.90
CA ASP A 250 -31.00 13.29 -20.24
C ASP A 250 -31.44 14.76 -20.44
N GLY A 251 -30.53 15.71 -20.30
CA GLY A 251 -30.82 17.15 -20.43
C GLY A 251 -31.49 17.78 -19.21
N ASN A 252 -31.64 17.04 -18.09
CA ASN A 252 -32.19 17.57 -16.84
C ASN A 252 -31.07 18.04 -15.88
N GLU A 253 -31.43 18.91 -14.94
CA GLU A 253 -30.53 19.31 -13.85
C GLU A 253 -30.42 18.18 -12.83
N HIS A 254 -29.18 17.75 -12.54
CA HIS A 254 -28.88 16.74 -11.53
C HIS A 254 -27.89 17.31 -10.52
N ASN A 255 -28.18 17.12 -9.24
CA ASN A 255 -27.29 17.54 -8.16
C ASN A 255 -26.30 16.42 -7.82
N ASN A 256 -25.01 16.65 -8.06
CA ASN A 256 -23.96 15.75 -7.60
C ASN A 256 -23.30 16.32 -6.32
N GLY A 257 -24.02 16.21 -5.21
CA GLY A 257 -23.55 16.65 -3.89
C GLY A 257 -22.43 15.76 -3.34
N THR A 258 -21.77 16.23 -2.29
CA THR A 258 -20.77 15.43 -1.59
C THR A 258 -21.44 14.46 -0.60
N SER A 259 -20.95 13.22 -0.55
CA SER A 259 -21.36 12.24 0.45
C SER A 259 -20.50 12.44 1.70
N VAL A 260 -21.12 12.91 2.78
CA VAL A 260 -20.43 13.08 4.07
C VAL A 260 -20.16 11.71 4.69
N VAL A 261 -18.89 11.40 4.94
CA VAL A 261 -18.43 10.13 5.50
C VAL A 261 -17.99 10.34 6.94
N SER A 262 -18.66 9.67 7.87
CA SER A 262 -18.28 9.70 9.28
C SER A 262 -16.99 8.91 9.49
N CYS A 263 -15.97 9.60 9.99
CA CYS A 263 -14.66 9.03 10.27
C CYS A 263 -14.45 8.85 11.78
N SER A 264 -13.88 7.71 12.15
CA SER A 264 -13.46 7.36 13.49
C SER A 264 -12.30 8.24 13.96
N LYS A 265 -12.45 8.77 15.16
CA LYS A 265 -11.39 9.51 15.85
C LYS A 265 -10.27 8.62 16.37
N THR A 266 -10.56 7.35 16.65
CA THR A 266 -9.60 6.40 17.24
C THR A 266 -9.05 5.38 16.24
N PHE A 267 -9.23 5.62 14.94
CA PHE A 267 -8.77 4.73 13.86
C PHE A 267 -9.37 3.32 13.93
N LYS A 268 -10.67 3.20 14.22
CA LYS A 268 -11.33 1.90 14.44
C LYS A 268 -11.42 1.00 13.22
N PHE A 269 -11.45 1.53 12.00
CA PHE A 269 -11.71 0.71 10.81
C PHE A 269 -10.48 -0.11 10.46
N SER A 270 -10.63 -1.44 10.41
CA SER A 270 -9.52 -2.41 10.36
C SER A 270 -8.45 -2.20 11.45
N GLY A 271 -8.76 -1.47 12.54
CA GLY A 271 -7.81 -1.11 13.60
C GLY A 271 -6.74 -0.07 13.24
N GLU A 272 -6.80 0.51 12.04
CA GLU A 272 -5.73 1.39 11.53
C GLU A 272 -6.23 2.63 10.77
N TYR A 273 -7.46 2.58 10.25
CA TYR A 273 -8.02 3.61 9.38
C TYR A 273 -9.10 4.42 10.11
N SER A 274 -9.11 5.71 9.84
CA SER A 274 -10.10 6.65 10.39
C SER A 274 -11.38 6.68 9.57
N CYS A 275 -11.32 6.66 8.24
CA CYS A 275 -12.50 6.79 7.40
C CYS A 275 -12.86 5.47 6.72
N LYS A 276 -14.16 5.16 6.59
CA LYS A 276 -14.67 4.02 5.84
C LYS A 276 -15.97 4.37 5.13
N ALA A 277 -16.01 4.11 3.83
CA ALA A 277 -17.22 4.16 3.02
C ALA A 277 -17.47 2.80 2.36
N VAL A 278 -18.73 2.37 2.32
CA VAL A 278 -19.16 1.15 1.65
C VAL A 278 -20.10 1.55 0.52
N ILE A 279 -19.64 1.36 -0.71
CA ILE A 279 -20.38 1.68 -1.92
C ILE A 279 -21.20 0.45 -2.33
N ASP A 280 -22.53 0.58 -2.33
CA ASP A 280 -23.47 -0.45 -2.79
C ASP A 280 -23.65 -0.33 -4.31
N VAL A 281 -23.24 -1.36 -5.04
CA VAL A 281 -23.24 -1.39 -6.50
C VAL A 281 -24.10 -2.54 -7.02
N ASP A 282 -24.49 -2.48 -8.29
CA ASP A 282 -25.08 -3.65 -8.93
C ASP A 282 -24.08 -4.82 -8.96
N GLU A 283 -24.58 -6.05 -8.94
CA GLU A 283 -23.72 -7.23 -8.84
C GLU A 283 -22.70 -7.29 -9.99
N ILE A 284 -21.42 -7.31 -9.64
CA ILE A 284 -20.33 -7.45 -10.59
C ILE A 284 -19.93 -8.94 -10.59
N PRO A 285 -19.92 -9.60 -11.76
CA PRO A 285 -19.59 -11.02 -11.85
C PRO A 285 -18.12 -11.29 -11.53
N ALA A 286 -17.84 -12.52 -11.09
CA ALA A 286 -16.48 -13.00 -10.87
C ALA A 286 -15.64 -12.86 -12.15
N GLY A 287 -14.38 -12.48 -12.00
CA GLY A 287 -13.44 -12.36 -13.12
C GLY A 287 -13.73 -11.21 -14.10
N SER A 288 -14.61 -10.25 -13.75
CA SER A 288 -14.89 -9.10 -14.62
C SER A 288 -13.59 -8.36 -15.03
N GLU A 289 -13.40 -8.18 -16.35
CA GLU A 289 -12.25 -7.48 -16.91
C GLU A 289 -12.53 -6.01 -17.23
N THR A 290 -13.81 -5.63 -17.26
CA THR A 290 -14.27 -4.29 -17.66
C THR A 290 -14.65 -3.41 -16.49
N ALA A 291 -14.83 -3.98 -15.30
CA ALA A 291 -15.14 -3.24 -14.08
C ALA A 291 -13.88 -2.60 -13.50
N LEU A 292 -13.86 -1.26 -13.46
CA LEU A 292 -12.76 -0.46 -12.95
C LEU A 292 -13.26 0.49 -11.86
N LEU A 293 -12.44 0.68 -10.84
CA LEU A 293 -12.64 1.70 -9.82
C LEU A 293 -11.54 2.74 -9.95
N ARG A 294 -11.92 4.00 -10.12
CA ARG A 294 -11.00 5.12 -10.19
C ARG A 294 -11.12 5.97 -8.93
N LEU A 295 -10.00 6.17 -8.25
CA LEU A 295 -9.91 6.98 -7.05
C LEU A 295 -9.02 8.19 -7.32
N LEU A 296 -9.51 9.39 -7.03
CA LEU A 296 -8.73 10.63 -7.09
C LEU A 296 -8.84 11.34 -5.74
N PRO A 297 -7.75 11.41 -4.95
CA PRO A 297 -7.67 12.29 -3.80
C PRO A 297 -7.49 13.75 -4.25
N ILE A 298 -8.27 14.68 -3.71
CA ILE A 298 -8.26 16.09 -4.15
C ILE A 298 -7.36 16.95 -3.27
N TYR A 299 -7.63 17.06 -1.96
CA TYR A 299 -6.88 18.00 -1.11
C TYR A 299 -5.56 17.47 -0.54
N LYS A 300 -5.41 16.15 -0.43
CA LYS A 300 -4.26 15.52 0.22
C LYS A 300 -4.11 14.07 -0.22
N GLY A 301 -2.87 13.59 -0.31
CA GLY A 301 -2.60 12.15 -0.39
C GLY A 301 -2.63 11.46 0.98
N GLY A 302 -2.49 10.14 0.97
CA GLY A 302 -2.61 9.34 2.18
C GLY A 302 -2.85 7.86 1.90
N SER A 303 -3.01 7.09 2.95
CA SER A 303 -3.09 5.63 2.88
C SER A 303 -4.51 5.20 2.55
N VAL A 304 -4.66 4.30 1.58
CA VAL A 304 -5.97 3.81 1.12
C VAL A 304 -5.94 2.28 1.06
N LYS A 305 -7.04 1.67 1.52
CA LYS A 305 -7.33 0.25 1.44
C LYS A 305 -8.69 0.06 0.80
N ILE A 306 -8.77 -0.89 -0.13
CA ILE A 306 -10.00 -1.27 -0.81
C ILE A 306 -10.23 -2.76 -0.58
N SER A 307 -11.47 -3.14 -0.30
CA SER A 307 -11.88 -4.54 -0.18
C SER A 307 -13.23 -4.75 -0.86
N LEU A 308 -13.46 -5.96 -1.36
CA LEU A 308 -14.71 -6.35 -2.02
C LEU A 308 -15.51 -7.24 -1.08
N GLN A 309 -16.81 -7.02 -1.04
CA GLN A 309 -17.71 -7.74 -0.14
C GLN A 309 -19.02 -8.10 -0.83
N LYS A 310 -19.64 -9.17 -0.35
CA LYS A 310 -21.03 -9.52 -0.63
C LYS A 310 -21.98 -8.81 0.33
N THR A 311 -23.28 -8.93 0.09
CA THR A 311 -24.32 -8.27 0.90
C THR A 311 -24.27 -8.69 2.37
N ASP A 312 -23.94 -9.97 2.61
CA ASP A 312 -23.76 -10.61 3.92
C ASP A 312 -22.49 -10.17 4.67
N GLY A 313 -21.61 -9.38 4.04
CA GLY A 313 -20.34 -8.94 4.60
C GLY A 313 -19.17 -9.89 4.35
N THR A 314 -19.38 -10.99 3.62
CA THR A 314 -18.30 -11.92 3.25
C THR A 314 -17.31 -11.22 2.32
N ILE A 315 -16.01 -11.25 2.68
CA ILE A 315 -14.93 -10.68 1.87
C ILE A 315 -14.70 -11.54 0.63
N VAL A 316 -14.58 -10.90 -0.53
CA VAL A 316 -14.24 -11.53 -1.80
C VAL A 316 -12.82 -11.09 -2.18
N ASN A 317 -11.95 -12.07 -2.43
CA ASN A 317 -10.57 -11.78 -2.79
C ASN A 317 -10.50 -11.20 -4.20
N PHE A 318 -9.66 -10.18 -4.38
CA PHE A 318 -9.14 -9.78 -5.68
C PHE A 318 -8.36 -10.93 -6.31
N ASP A 319 -8.34 -10.98 -7.64
CA ASP A 319 -7.59 -11.98 -8.40
C ASP A 319 -6.64 -11.30 -9.39
N GLY A 320 -5.33 -11.40 -9.14
CA GLY A 320 -4.31 -10.85 -10.02
C GLY A 320 -4.31 -9.32 -10.13
N VAL A 321 -4.85 -8.61 -9.15
CA VAL A 321 -4.84 -7.13 -9.08
C VAL A 321 -3.62 -6.64 -8.28
N GLN A 322 -3.43 -7.18 -7.09
CA GLN A 322 -2.26 -6.89 -6.25
C GLN A 322 -1.73 -8.15 -5.56
N PRO A 323 -0.96 -9.00 -6.26
CA PRO A 323 -0.40 -10.22 -5.69
C PRO A 323 0.51 -9.94 -4.50
N ILE A 324 0.53 -10.87 -3.55
CA ILE A 324 1.40 -10.84 -2.37
C ILE A 324 2.54 -11.82 -2.60
N VAL A 325 3.77 -11.36 -2.45
CA VAL A 325 4.98 -12.18 -2.51
C VAL A 325 5.61 -12.23 -1.14
N ASP A 326 5.84 -13.44 -0.67
CA ASP A 326 6.52 -13.72 0.59
C ASP A 326 7.82 -14.45 0.28
N SER A 327 8.94 -13.77 0.55
CA SER A 327 10.29 -14.23 0.21
C SER A 327 11.16 -14.37 1.45
N THR A 328 11.86 -15.49 1.57
CA THR A 328 12.82 -15.78 2.64
C THR A 328 14.23 -15.85 2.07
N GLY A 329 15.06 -14.89 2.43
CA GLY A 329 16.49 -14.82 2.13
C GLY A 329 17.34 -15.41 3.25
N ARG A 330 18.52 -15.89 2.87
CA ARG A 330 19.53 -16.50 3.71
C ARG A 330 20.90 -15.92 3.38
N ALA A 331 21.69 -15.65 4.40
CA ALA A 331 23.12 -15.41 4.30
C ALA A 331 23.82 -16.22 5.39
N SER A 332 24.60 -17.24 5.00
CA SER A 332 25.14 -18.23 5.95
C SER A 332 24.01 -18.91 6.75
N ASP A 333 23.97 -18.71 8.06
CA ASP A 333 23.04 -19.28 9.03
C ASP A 333 21.92 -18.32 9.45
N LEU A 334 21.93 -17.09 8.91
CA LEU A 334 20.94 -16.06 9.23
C LEU A 334 19.87 -15.96 8.14
N PHE A 335 18.61 -15.82 8.58
CA PHE A 335 17.45 -15.74 7.70
C PHE A 335 16.70 -14.43 7.88
N ARG A 336 16.18 -13.89 6.77
CA ARG A 336 15.27 -12.73 6.76
C ARG A 336 14.09 -13.01 5.83
N ARG A 337 12.89 -12.66 6.30
CA ARG A 337 11.64 -12.79 5.54
C ARG A 337 11.12 -11.41 5.19
N VAL A 338 10.71 -11.24 3.93
CA VAL A 338 10.15 -10.01 3.38
C VAL A 338 8.83 -10.33 2.69
N GLU A 339 7.79 -9.61 3.08
CA GLU A 339 6.52 -9.61 2.36
C GLU A 339 6.42 -8.33 1.52
N ALA A 340 6.10 -8.49 0.24
CA ALA A 340 5.95 -7.41 -0.71
C ALA A 340 4.66 -7.59 -1.51
N ARG A 341 4.07 -6.48 -1.91
CA ARG A 341 2.90 -6.48 -2.79
C ARG A 341 3.29 -6.00 -4.17
N LEU A 342 2.85 -6.73 -5.19
CA LEU A 342 3.12 -6.40 -6.58
C LEU A 342 1.94 -5.62 -7.15
N GLN A 343 2.23 -4.53 -7.84
CA GLN A 343 1.23 -3.86 -8.67
C GLN A 343 1.34 -4.44 -10.08
N ILE A 344 0.24 -5.04 -10.55
CA ILE A 344 0.14 -5.55 -11.91
C ILE A 344 -0.36 -4.42 -12.83
N GLY A 345 0.32 -4.24 -13.95
CA GLY A 345 -0.02 -3.28 -14.99
C GLY A 345 1.17 -2.41 -15.40
N ASP A 346 1.02 -1.71 -16.51
CA ASP A 346 1.99 -0.70 -16.93
C ASP A 346 1.83 0.56 -16.08
N ASP A 347 2.95 1.23 -15.78
CA ASP A 347 2.96 2.58 -15.20
C ASP A 347 2.56 3.60 -16.28
N PHE A 348 1.31 3.50 -16.72
CA PHE A 348 0.71 4.45 -17.63
C PHE A 348 0.12 5.60 -16.82
N ALA A 349 0.60 6.82 -17.07
CA ALA A 349 0.04 8.01 -16.46
C ALA A 349 -1.35 8.28 -17.04
N TYR A 350 -2.39 7.79 -16.36
CA TYR A 350 -3.77 8.09 -16.74
C TYR A 350 -4.04 9.59 -16.56
N PRO A 351 -4.49 10.31 -17.60
CA PRO A 351 -4.78 11.72 -17.48
C PRO A 351 -5.92 11.93 -16.47
N ASN A 352 -5.75 12.89 -15.55
CA ASN A 352 -6.78 13.19 -14.57
C ASN A 352 -8.07 13.71 -15.22
N ASN A 353 -7.91 14.42 -16.33
CA ASN A 353 -8.99 15.01 -17.11
C ASN A 353 -8.70 14.72 -18.59
N ALA A 354 -9.70 14.23 -19.31
CA ALA A 354 -9.67 14.06 -20.75
C ALA A 354 -10.95 14.66 -21.33
N VAL A 355 -10.82 15.32 -22.46
CA VAL A 355 -11.95 15.88 -23.21
C VAL A 355 -11.78 15.43 -24.65
N GLU A 356 -12.69 14.61 -25.12
CA GLU A 356 -12.77 14.18 -26.51
C GLU A 356 -13.94 14.90 -27.17
N LEU A 357 -13.67 15.55 -28.30
CA LEU A 357 -14.64 16.37 -29.00
C LEU A 357 -14.76 15.89 -30.43
N LYS A 358 -15.97 15.51 -30.84
CA LYS A 358 -16.29 15.31 -32.25
C LYS A 358 -16.60 16.63 -32.96
N ASN A 359 -17.11 17.62 -32.21
CA ASN A 359 -17.52 18.95 -32.67
C ASN A 359 -16.95 20.06 -31.74
N SER A 360 -17.61 21.21 -31.62
CA SER A 360 -17.21 22.32 -30.74
C SER A 360 -17.52 22.04 -29.27
N LEU A 361 -16.57 22.32 -28.36
CA LEU A 361 -16.83 22.43 -26.92
C LEU A 361 -17.05 23.88 -26.56
N CYS A 362 -18.24 24.19 -26.07
CA CYS A 362 -18.50 25.47 -25.43
C CYS A 362 -18.71 25.24 -23.94
N LYS A 363 -17.74 25.66 -23.12
CA LYS A 363 -17.78 25.51 -21.67
C LYS A 363 -17.93 26.89 -21.04
N ASP A 364 -19.07 27.12 -20.42
CA ASP A 364 -19.32 28.32 -19.66
C ASP A 364 -19.34 27.99 -18.17
N PHE A 365 -18.64 28.80 -17.39
CA PHE A 365 -18.55 28.62 -15.94
C PHE A 365 -18.95 29.92 -15.27
N SER A 366 -20.01 29.87 -14.48
CA SER A 366 -20.37 30.97 -13.59
C SER A 366 -20.15 30.55 -12.15
N VAL A 367 -19.31 31.27 -11.43
CA VAL A 367 -19.21 31.18 -9.98
C VAL A 367 -20.02 32.34 -9.40
N SER A 368 -21.23 32.07 -8.90
CA SER A 368 -22.06 33.08 -8.25
C SER A 368 -22.10 32.81 -6.74
N GLY A 369 -21.79 33.82 -5.94
CA GLY A 369 -21.92 33.75 -4.48
C GLY A 369 -23.36 33.87 -3.97
N GLY A 370 -24.35 34.05 -4.87
CA GLY A 370 -25.74 34.37 -4.54
C GLY A 370 -26.77 33.36 -5.03
N GLY A 371 -26.36 32.15 -5.43
CA GLY A 371 -27.30 31.07 -5.77
C GLY A 371 -28.02 31.20 -7.12
N SER A 372 -27.60 32.12 -8.00
CA SER A 372 -28.10 32.18 -9.38
C SER A 372 -26.95 32.01 -10.35
N ALA A 373 -26.87 30.85 -11.00
CA ALA A 373 -25.94 30.62 -12.10
C ALA A 373 -26.26 31.62 -13.23
N THR A 374 -25.26 32.40 -13.66
CA THR A 374 -25.45 33.28 -14.81
C THR A 374 -25.33 32.43 -16.05
N ALA A 375 -26.44 32.27 -16.78
CA ALA A 375 -26.42 31.59 -18.08
C ALA A 375 -25.44 32.32 -18.99
N GLY A 376 -24.39 31.62 -19.37
CA GLY A 376 -23.35 32.22 -20.18
C GLY A 376 -23.68 32.19 -21.67
N ARG A 377 -22.78 32.75 -22.50
CA ARG A 377 -23.06 33.09 -23.91
C ARG A 377 -22.75 31.97 -24.89
N CYS A 378 -22.35 30.81 -24.39
CA CYS A 378 -22.04 29.65 -25.21
C CYS A 378 -23.24 29.22 -26.07
N LYS A 379 -23.09 29.33 -27.39
CA LYS A 379 -23.98 28.72 -28.39
C LYS A 379 -23.15 27.70 -29.17
N PRO A 380 -23.53 26.41 -29.18
CA PRO A 380 -22.75 25.33 -29.79
C PRO A 380 -22.57 25.50 -31.30
#